data_AF-A0A1R4H4M4-F1
#
_entry.id   AF-A0A1R4H4M4-F1
#
_cell.length_a   1.000
_cell.length_b   1.000
_cell.length_c   1.000
_cell.angle_alpha   90.00
_cell.angle_beta   90.00
_cell.angle_gamma   90.00
#
_symmetry.space_group_name_H-M   'P 1'
#
loop_
_entity.id
_entity.type
_entity.pdbx_description
1 polymer ?
#
loop_
_entity_poly.entity_id
_entity_poly.type
_entity_poly.pdbx_seq_one_letter_code
_entity_poly.pdbx_strand_id
1 'polypeptide(L)'
;MNTKLLAFAVISLSIGTSAFAASRLGGATQKGSLLVFPRVEALAPSNGASGFSDTYINITNDSSKPVILQCYWNTTEQHGKAGSVGLGGNAAPNNKAKAARAAIRNNHYMAFSLKLTKNQPASFWAGDLSDMENTVTLGFSNLSSTKNVPQFNNFQDGTQANAGELRCWAINNIGTKEIHHNHLMGKATIVTFAPDSAAAVPTAAGQAHEYNAWAFQAYYKGSNDIKHTSRPLPTPGQLDLDGKEYDLCPSALVGQFMPARKTIGNEKTRTQISIANCHDELTQDGDAHITNLNYTVYNANEVKFSGSHECMGAWYESDLGAAFPHFTYKTLKTDSAYFVVRPTASRLCNKGSQTAAMEKDIEASSIVGVQVNDIGGVYQTSSNLVGLGGGSDTLHPPAGKILWEPGYGDMGKK
;
A
#
# COMPACT_ATOMS: atom_id res chain seq x y z
N MET A 1 2.07 -26.12 -60.24
CA MET A 1 2.04 -25.95 -58.77
C MET A 1 3.19 -25.02 -58.41
N ASN A 2 2.91 -23.76 -58.09
CA ASN A 2 3.93 -22.77 -57.72
C ASN A 2 3.60 -22.24 -56.32
N THR A 3 4.31 -22.74 -55.33
CA THR A 3 4.24 -22.34 -53.93
C THR A 3 5.09 -21.09 -53.74
N LYS A 4 4.47 -19.93 -53.55
CA LYS A 4 5.15 -18.71 -53.09
C LYS A 4 5.27 -18.77 -51.57
N LEU A 5 6.50 -18.92 -51.06
CA LEU A 5 6.84 -18.68 -49.66
C LEU A 5 6.77 -17.17 -49.40
N LEU A 6 5.88 -16.75 -48.49
CA LEU A 6 5.95 -15.43 -47.85
C LEU A 6 6.86 -15.54 -46.63
N ALA A 7 7.98 -14.82 -46.65
CA ALA A 7 8.82 -14.63 -45.48
C ALA A 7 8.28 -13.44 -44.66
N PHE A 8 7.82 -13.69 -43.45
CA PHE A 8 7.52 -12.66 -42.47
C PHE A 8 8.83 -12.17 -41.83
N ALA A 9 9.19 -10.91 -42.05
CA ALA A 9 10.27 -10.25 -41.34
C ALA A 9 9.77 -9.83 -39.95
N VAL A 10 10.27 -10.48 -38.90
CA VAL A 10 10.10 -10.04 -37.51
C VAL A 10 11.08 -8.90 -37.26
N ILE A 11 10.59 -7.66 -37.23
CA ILE A 11 11.36 -6.50 -36.81
C ILE A 11 11.40 -6.51 -35.28
N SER A 12 12.46 -7.08 -34.70
CA SER A 12 12.76 -6.93 -33.28
C SER A 12 13.26 -5.51 -33.03
N LEU A 13 12.37 -4.63 -32.55
CA LEU A 13 12.74 -3.33 -32.00
C LEU A 13 13.54 -3.56 -30.70
N SER A 14 14.86 -3.58 -30.82
CA SER A 14 15.76 -3.49 -29.66
C SER A 14 15.66 -2.08 -29.09
N ILE A 15 14.87 -1.92 -28.03
CA ILE A 15 14.84 -0.71 -27.21
C ILE A 15 16.24 -0.55 -26.60
N GLY A 16 17.01 0.42 -27.09
CA GLY A 16 18.28 0.80 -26.48
C GLY A 16 18.04 1.26 -25.05
N THR A 17 18.44 0.46 -24.07
CA THR A 17 18.42 0.85 -22.67
C THR A 17 19.55 1.84 -22.44
N SER A 18 19.22 3.13 -22.44
CA SER A 18 20.09 4.16 -21.89
C SER A 18 20.45 3.77 -20.46
N ALA A 19 21.74 3.59 -20.17
CA ALA A 19 22.23 3.30 -18.85
C ALA A 19 22.08 4.55 -17.96
N PHE A 20 20.86 4.78 -17.46
CA PHE A 20 20.66 5.67 -16.32
C PHE A 20 21.36 5.02 -15.12
N ALA A 21 22.14 5.81 -14.37
CA ALA A 21 22.58 5.37 -13.05
C ALA A 21 21.32 5.02 -12.25
N ALA A 22 21.08 3.73 -12.05
CA ALA A 22 19.87 3.24 -11.42
C ALA A 22 19.82 3.84 -10.00
N SER A 23 18.84 4.71 -9.76
CA SER A 23 18.54 5.17 -8.41
C SER A 23 18.23 3.94 -7.57
N ARG A 24 18.77 3.87 -6.35
CA ARG A 24 18.49 2.78 -5.41
C ARG A 24 17.07 2.95 -4.91
N LEU A 25 16.13 2.25 -5.56
CA LEU A 25 14.71 2.34 -5.26
C LEU A 25 14.30 1.17 -4.38
N GLY A 26 13.41 1.44 -3.42
CA GLY A 26 12.72 0.39 -2.69
C GLY A 26 12.00 -0.54 -3.65
N GLY A 27 11.90 -1.83 -3.30
CA GLY A 27 11.37 -2.84 -4.20
C GLY A 27 10.77 -4.04 -3.48
N ALA A 28 9.85 -4.71 -4.15
CA ALA A 28 9.09 -5.83 -3.59
C ALA A 28 9.82 -7.20 -3.69
N THR A 29 10.97 -7.25 -4.36
CA THR A 29 11.75 -8.49 -4.55
C THR A 29 13.08 -8.47 -3.80
N GLN A 30 13.38 -7.38 -3.09
CA GLN A 30 14.63 -7.22 -2.37
C GLN A 30 14.46 -7.46 -0.87
N LYS A 31 15.59 -7.61 -0.18
CA LYS A 31 15.65 -7.58 1.28
C LYS A 31 15.85 -6.15 1.75
N GLY A 32 15.29 -5.81 2.90
CA GLY A 32 15.38 -4.46 3.46
C GLY A 32 15.59 -4.45 4.97
N SER A 33 15.77 -3.25 5.49
CA SER A 33 15.69 -2.93 6.93
C SER A 33 14.32 -2.38 7.32
N LEU A 34 13.56 -1.87 6.33
CA LEU A 34 12.17 -1.42 6.44
C LEU A 34 11.32 -2.21 5.44
N LEU A 35 10.14 -2.62 5.88
CA LEU A 35 9.09 -3.25 5.09
C LEU A 35 7.83 -2.39 5.15
N VAL A 36 7.20 -2.13 4.00
CA VAL A 36 5.92 -1.44 3.88
C VAL A 36 4.93 -2.35 3.16
N PHE A 37 3.81 -2.63 3.82
CA PHE A 37 2.67 -3.38 3.30
C PHE A 37 1.54 -2.39 2.98
N PRO A 38 1.32 -2.03 1.71
CA PRO A 38 0.39 -0.94 1.37
C PRO A 38 -1.09 -1.30 1.53
N ARG A 39 -1.43 -2.57 1.83
CA ARG A 39 -2.82 -3.03 1.99
C ARG A 39 -2.92 -4.16 3.01
N VAL A 40 -3.31 -3.83 4.23
CA VAL A 40 -3.64 -4.81 5.24
C VAL A 40 -5.12 -4.67 5.55
N GLU A 41 -5.90 -5.66 5.15
CA GLU A 41 -7.30 -5.84 5.53
C GLU A 41 -7.40 -6.55 6.88
N ALA A 42 -8.32 -6.09 7.70
CA ALA A 42 -8.74 -6.64 8.99
C ALA A 42 -10.27 -6.53 9.13
N LEU A 43 -11.02 -6.81 8.05
CA LEU A 43 -12.48 -6.85 8.09
C LEU A 43 -12.84 -8.09 8.89
N ALA A 44 -13.24 -7.96 10.16
CA ALA A 44 -13.69 -9.07 11.00
C ALA A 44 -15.22 -9.24 10.97
N PRO A 45 -15.78 -10.44 11.24
CA PRO A 45 -17.24 -10.63 11.27
C PRO A 45 -17.91 -9.75 12.33
N SER A 46 -17.18 -9.47 13.41
CA SER A 46 -17.58 -8.58 14.51
C SER A 46 -17.80 -7.13 14.09
N ASN A 47 -17.34 -6.72 12.90
CA ASN A 47 -17.50 -5.35 12.39
C ASN A 47 -18.84 -5.13 11.65
N GLY A 48 -19.71 -6.15 11.55
CA GLY A 48 -21.02 -6.04 10.92
C GLY A 48 -21.00 -5.79 9.41
N ALA A 49 -19.86 -6.04 8.75
CA ALA A 49 -19.71 -5.95 7.30
C ALA A 49 -20.43 -7.13 6.61
N SER A 50 -20.95 -6.90 5.40
CA SER A 50 -21.64 -7.91 4.59
C SER A 50 -20.72 -9.00 4.03
N GLY A 51 -19.41 -8.73 3.99
CA GLY A 51 -18.36 -9.70 3.69
C GLY A 51 -17.27 -9.65 4.76
N PHE A 52 -16.41 -10.67 4.75
CA PHE A 52 -15.36 -10.83 5.76
C PHE A 52 -14.06 -11.25 5.05
N SER A 53 -13.00 -10.47 5.26
CA SER A 53 -11.67 -10.69 4.70
C SER A 53 -10.57 -10.25 5.66
N ASP A 54 -9.47 -11.00 5.69
CA ASP A 54 -8.36 -10.70 6.57
C ASP A 54 -7.02 -10.96 5.90
N THR A 55 -5.97 -10.33 6.42
CA THR A 55 -4.62 -10.44 5.90
C THR A 55 -3.77 -11.33 6.79
N TYR A 56 -3.28 -12.42 6.21
CA TYR A 56 -2.19 -13.19 6.80
C TYR A 56 -0.86 -12.55 6.44
N ILE A 57 -0.13 -12.09 7.43
CA ILE A 57 1.18 -11.46 7.27
C ILE A 57 2.27 -12.45 7.66
N ASN A 58 3.31 -12.56 6.84
CA ASN A 58 4.50 -13.34 7.12
C ASN A 58 5.75 -12.47 6.95
N ILE A 59 6.55 -12.37 8.01
CA ILE A 59 7.81 -11.62 8.02
C ILE A 59 8.95 -12.56 8.43
N THR A 60 10.03 -12.55 7.65
CA THR A 60 11.21 -13.37 7.91
C THR A 60 12.47 -12.53 8.02
N ASN A 61 13.43 -13.09 8.75
CA ASN A 61 14.79 -12.58 8.87
C ASN A 61 15.75 -13.73 8.54
N ASP A 62 16.59 -13.57 7.52
CA ASP A 62 17.59 -14.59 7.16
C ASP A 62 19.01 -14.31 7.69
N SER A 63 19.18 -13.18 8.40
CA SER A 63 20.42 -12.86 9.10
C SER A 63 20.73 -13.91 10.16
N SER A 64 22.02 -14.16 10.39
CA SER A 64 22.45 -15.04 11.48
C SER A 64 22.12 -14.49 12.87
N LYS A 65 21.86 -13.18 12.99
CA LYS A 65 21.51 -12.54 14.26
C LYS A 65 20.01 -12.30 14.36
N PRO A 66 19.41 -12.47 15.55
CA PRO A 66 18.05 -12.04 15.77
C PRO A 66 17.94 -10.52 15.67
N VAL A 67 16.74 -10.05 15.37
CA VAL A 67 16.40 -8.63 15.25
C VAL A 67 15.06 -8.37 15.92
N ILE A 68 14.90 -7.18 16.50
CA ILE A 68 13.60 -6.68 16.96
C ILE A 68 13.04 -5.82 15.84
N LEU A 69 11.80 -6.06 15.45
CA LEU A 69 11.05 -5.20 14.55
C LEU A 69 10.11 -4.33 15.37
N GLN A 70 10.13 -3.04 15.09
CA GLN A 70 9.05 -2.14 15.43
C GLN A 70 8.09 -2.10 14.26
N CYS A 71 6.80 -2.25 14.53
CA CYS A 71 5.74 -2.24 13.54
C CYS A 71 4.67 -1.20 13.90
N TYR A 72 4.15 -0.52 12.88
CA TYR A 72 3.07 0.45 12.96
C TYR A 72 2.05 0.11 11.88
N TRP A 73 0.84 -0.21 12.30
CA TRP A 73 -0.30 -0.24 11.41
C TRP A 73 -0.98 1.13 11.42
N ASN A 74 -1.29 1.70 10.26
CA ASN A 74 -1.86 3.03 10.12
C ASN A 74 -2.99 3.04 9.09
N THR A 75 -3.98 3.90 9.29
CA THR A 75 -5.05 4.17 8.33
C THR A 75 -5.50 5.62 8.42
N THR A 76 -6.13 6.09 7.34
CA THR A 76 -6.73 7.43 7.24
C THR A 76 -8.25 7.37 7.12
N GLU A 77 -8.83 6.17 7.19
CA GLU A 77 -10.24 5.96 6.94
C GLU A 77 -10.99 5.84 8.28
N GLN A 78 -11.84 6.83 8.57
CA GLN A 78 -12.89 6.66 9.58
C GLN A 78 -14.07 5.93 8.94
N HIS A 79 -14.38 4.71 9.39
CA HIS A 79 -15.71 4.15 9.17
C HIS A 79 -16.74 4.89 10.03
N GLY A 80 -17.25 6.02 9.51
CA GLY A 80 -18.66 6.32 9.76
C GLY A 80 -19.50 5.20 9.15
N LYS A 81 -20.53 4.69 9.86
CA LYS A 81 -21.46 3.59 9.47
C LYS A 81 -21.14 2.94 8.12
N ALA A 82 -20.63 1.71 8.14
CA ALA A 82 -20.32 0.88 6.97
C ALA A 82 -21.16 1.26 5.74
N GLY A 83 -20.49 1.75 4.67
CA GLY A 83 -21.14 2.21 3.44
C GLY A 83 -21.43 3.72 3.34
N SER A 84 -21.12 4.53 4.36
CA SER A 84 -21.44 5.98 4.36
C SER A 84 -20.29 6.91 3.93
N VAL A 85 -19.04 6.46 4.01
CA VAL A 85 -17.87 7.15 3.45
C VAL A 85 -17.44 6.32 2.24
N GLY A 86 -17.78 6.81 1.05
CA GLY A 86 -17.66 6.03 -0.18
C GLY A 86 -16.20 5.81 -0.56
N LEU A 87 -15.91 4.59 -1.00
CA LEU A 87 -14.69 4.12 -1.67
C LEU A 87 -14.38 4.83 -3.01
N GLY A 88 -14.69 6.13 -3.14
CA GLY A 88 -14.49 6.88 -4.37
C GLY A 88 -14.62 8.39 -4.23
N GLY A 89 -13.59 9.10 -4.68
CA GLY A 89 -13.70 10.46 -5.20
C GLY A 89 -13.68 11.56 -4.15
N ASN A 90 -12.68 11.60 -3.28
CA ASN A 90 -12.45 12.74 -2.38
C ASN A 90 -12.14 14.03 -3.17
N ALA A 91 -11.71 13.92 -4.42
CA ALA A 91 -11.48 15.03 -5.35
C ALA A 91 -12.77 15.73 -5.84
N ALA A 92 -13.95 15.12 -5.68
CA ALA A 92 -15.18 15.72 -6.21
C ALA A 92 -15.58 17.01 -5.45
N PRO A 93 -16.14 18.04 -6.10
CA PRO A 93 -16.59 19.26 -5.43
C PRO A 93 -18.01 19.08 -4.84
N ASN A 94 -18.19 18.10 -3.95
CA ASN A 94 -19.48 17.82 -3.30
C ASN A 94 -19.34 17.62 -1.78
N ASN A 95 -20.46 17.61 -1.06
CA ASN A 95 -20.48 17.53 0.41
C ASN A 95 -19.91 16.20 0.96
N LYS A 96 -20.06 15.09 0.23
CA LYS A 96 -19.50 13.79 0.64
C LYS A 96 -17.98 13.81 0.56
N ALA A 97 -17.44 14.33 -0.54
CA ALA A 97 -16.01 14.52 -0.73
C ALA A 97 -15.41 15.53 0.26
N LYS A 98 -16.17 16.57 0.67
CA LYS A 98 -15.77 17.48 1.75
C LYS A 98 -15.62 16.75 3.09
N ALA A 99 -16.59 15.93 3.47
CA ALA A 99 -16.52 15.15 4.70
C ALA A 99 -15.35 14.15 4.66
N ALA A 100 -15.17 13.46 3.54
CA ALA A 100 -14.05 12.55 3.37
C ALA A 100 -12.69 13.25 3.43
N ARG A 101 -12.54 14.45 2.85
CA ARG A 101 -11.32 15.27 2.99
C ARG A 101 -11.02 15.73 4.41
N ALA A 102 -12.04 15.92 5.25
CA ALA A 102 -11.83 16.17 6.68
C ALA A 102 -11.34 14.91 7.39
N ALA A 103 -11.87 13.73 7.01
CA ALA A 103 -11.48 12.44 7.58
C ALA A 103 -10.05 12.01 7.19
N ILE A 104 -9.55 12.39 6.01
CA ILE A 104 -8.16 12.11 5.56
C ILE A 104 -7.10 12.53 6.60
N ARG A 105 -7.43 13.46 7.50
CA ARG A 105 -6.51 13.95 8.54
C ARG A 105 -6.49 13.12 9.81
N ASN A 106 -7.48 12.26 10.00
CA ASN A 106 -7.56 11.44 11.17
C ASN A 106 -6.70 10.20 10.92
N ASN A 107 -5.39 10.38 11.08
CA ASN A 107 -4.46 9.28 11.11
C ASN A 107 -4.69 8.51 12.40
N HIS A 108 -4.95 7.22 12.27
CA HIS A 108 -5.07 6.32 13.39
C HIS A 108 -3.97 5.27 13.25
N TYR A 109 -3.14 5.10 14.28
CA TYR A 109 -2.06 4.12 14.24
C TYR A 109 -2.07 3.20 15.46
N MET A 110 -1.43 2.05 15.28
CA MET A 110 -1.25 1.03 16.29
C MET A 110 0.18 0.50 16.21
N ALA A 111 0.92 0.65 17.30
CA ALA A 111 2.30 0.21 17.39
C ALA A 111 2.39 -1.16 18.09
N PHE A 112 3.33 -1.99 17.62
CA PHE A 112 3.73 -3.24 18.28
C PHE A 112 5.16 -3.62 17.92
N SER A 113 5.75 -4.51 18.72
CA SER A 113 7.12 -4.98 18.52
C SER A 113 7.16 -6.50 18.48
N LEU A 114 8.02 -7.06 17.63
CA LEU A 114 8.20 -8.51 17.52
C LEU A 114 9.68 -8.86 17.33
N LYS A 115 10.10 -10.00 17.91
CA LYS A 115 11.46 -10.51 17.76
C LYS A 115 11.50 -11.58 16.68
N LEU A 116 12.37 -11.38 15.69
CA LEU A 116 12.67 -12.35 14.63
C LEU A 116 14.00 -13.04 14.87
N THR A 117 14.00 -14.36 14.75
CA THR A 117 15.16 -15.23 14.80
C THR A 117 15.48 -15.73 13.39
N LYS A 118 16.72 -16.17 13.16
CA LYS A 118 17.18 -16.62 11.84
C LYS A 118 16.25 -17.70 11.27
N ASN A 119 15.72 -17.45 10.07
CA ASN A 119 14.87 -18.39 9.32
C ASN A 119 13.65 -18.90 10.10
N GLN A 120 13.19 -18.12 11.09
CA GLN A 120 11.97 -18.40 11.83
C GLN A 120 10.97 -17.28 11.52
N PRO A 121 10.05 -17.50 10.57
CA PRO A 121 9.04 -16.50 10.24
C PRO A 121 8.22 -16.12 11.47
N ALA A 122 7.92 -14.83 11.62
CA ALA A 122 6.76 -14.39 12.34
C ALA A 122 5.58 -14.38 11.38
N SER A 123 4.45 -14.92 11.83
CA SER A 123 3.23 -14.92 11.05
C SER A 123 2.02 -14.72 11.93
N PHE A 124 1.12 -13.88 11.47
CA PHE A 124 -0.06 -13.46 12.22
C PHE A 124 -1.16 -13.00 11.27
N TRP A 125 -2.39 -13.09 11.76
CA TRP A 125 -3.57 -12.50 11.14
C TRP A 125 -3.73 -11.06 11.62
N ALA A 126 -4.23 -10.19 10.75
CA ALA A 126 -4.38 -8.77 11.03
C ALA A 126 -5.64 -8.47 11.86
N GLY A 127 -6.72 -9.20 11.62
CA GLY A 127 -7.98 -9.11 12.34
C GLY A 127 -8.23 -10.27 13.31
N ASP A 128 -9.20 -10.07 14.21
CA ASP A 128 -9.60 -11.10 15.17
C ASP A 128 -10.48 -12.15 14.48
N LEU A 129 -9.94 -13.36 14.38
CA LEU A 129 -10.58 -14.49 13.72
C LEU A 129 -11.20 -15.49 14.70
N SER A 130 -11.21 -15.19 16.01
CA SER A 130 -11.73 -16.13 17.02
C SER A 130 -13.22 -16.45 16.82
N ASP A 131 -14.02 -15.47 16.39
CA ASP A 131 -15.45 -15.67 16.08
C ASP A 131 -15.70 -16.47 14.78
N MET A 132 -14.66 -16.74 13.98
CA MET A 132 -14.81 -17.50 12.74
C MET A 132 -15.00 -18.99 12.96
N GLU A 133 -14.48 -19.56 14.06
CA GLU A 133 -14.52 -21.01 14.31
C GLU A 133 -15.95 -21.56 14.24
N ASN A 134 -16.95 -20.72 14.51
CA ASN A 134 -18.37 -21.07 14.50
C ASN A 134 -19.14 -20.61 13.25
N THR A 135 -18.55 -19.76 12.40
CA THR A 135 -19.32 -19.00 11.38
C THR A 135 -18.96 -19.40 9.94
N VAL A 136 -17.74 -19.88 9.68
CA VAL A 136 -17.26 -20.09 8.31
C VAL A 136 -17.10 -21.57 7.98
N THR A 137 -17.99 -22.10 7.14
CA THR A 137 -18.01 -23.51 6.65
C THR A 137 -16.94 -23.80 5.59
N LEU A 138 -15.78 -23.13 5.63
CA LEU A 138 -14.71 -23.32 4.62
C LEU A 138 -13.71 -24.43 5.00
N GLY A 139 -13.98 -25.19 6.07
CA GLY A 139 -13.14 -26.34 6.45
C GLY A 139 -11.74 -25.96 6.98
N PHE A 140 -11.51 -24.69 7.32
CA PHE A 140 -10.29 -24.25 7.99
C PHE A 140 -10.39 -24.59 9.48
N SER A 141 -9.97 -25.80 9.87
CA SER A 141 -9.69 -26.08 11.28
C SER A 141 -8.32 -25.48 11.64
N ASN A 142 -8.29 -24.53 12.58
CA ASN A 142 -7.08 -23.91 13.16
C ASN A 142 -6.32 -22.94 12.25
N LEU A 143 -6.84 -21.72 12.06
CA LEU A 143 -6.04 -20.60 11.55
C LEU A 143 -5.01 -20.21 12.63
N SER A 144 -3.76 -20.67 12.48
CA SER A 144 -2.72 -20.45 13.48
C SER A 144 -1.88 -19.21 13.20
N SER A 145 -1.65 -18.41 14.24
CA SER A 145 -0.56 -17.43 14.27
C SER A 145 0.64 -18.00 15.03
N THR A 146 1.85 -17.59 14.65
CA THR A 146 3.08 -17.89 15.42
C THR A 146 3.41 -16.77 16.40
N LYS A 147 2.78 -15.61 16.22
CA LYS A 147 2.90 -14.43 17.07
C LYS A 147 1.51 -13.91 17.42
N ASN A 148 1.34 -13.54 18.68
CA ASN A 148 0.21 -12.74 19.10
C ASN A 148 0.58 -11.27 18.91
N VAL A 149 -0.17 -10.57 18.07
CA VAL A 149 -0.02 -9.13 17.82
C VAL A 149 -1.36 -8.45 18.12
N PRO A 150 -1.36 -7.14 18.39
CA PRO A 150 -2.62 -6.39 18.48
C PRO A 150 -3.47 -6.55 17.21
N GLN A 151 -4.78 -6.61 17.39
CA GLN A 151 -5.75 -6.73 16.30
C GLN A 151 -6.00 -5.36 15.67
N PHE A 152 -5.93 -5.25 14.35
CA PHE A 152 -5.94 -3.96 13.65
C PHE A 152 -7.35 -3.35 13.53
N ASN A 153 -8.42 -4.07 13.83
CA ASN A 153 -9.77 -3.55 13.64
C ASN A 153 -10.20 -2.43 14.61
N ASN A 154 -9.58 -2.31 15.80
CA ASN A 154 -10.02 -1.38 16.84
C ASN A 154 -8.88 -0.50 17.34
N PHE A 155 -9.07 0.82 17.27
CA PHE A 155 -8.13 1.79 17.83
C PHE A 155 -8.45 2.15 19.29
N GLN A 156 -7.45 2.68 20.00
CA GLN A 156 -7.57 3.08 21.42
C GLN A 156 -8.52 4.26 21.67
N ASP A 157 -8.91 4.97 20.61
CA ASP A 157 -9.90 6.05 20.65
C ASP A 157 -11.33 5.55 20.38
N GLY A 158 -11.51 4.25 20.17
CA GLY A 158 -12.80 3.62 19.87
C GLY A 158 -13.20 3.68 18.40
N THR A 159 -12.36 4.22 17.52
CA THR A 159 -12.57 4.14 16.07
C THR A 159 -12.21 2.76 15.54
N GLN A 160 -12.76 2.44 14.37
CA GLN A 160 -12.51 1.19 13.67
C GLN A 160 -12.11 1.47 12.23
N ALA A 161 -11.14 0.71 11.74
CA ALA A 161 -10.85 0.64 10.32
C ALA A 161 -10.70 -0.81 9.89
N ASN A 162 -11.10 -1.06 8.66
CA ASN A 162 -11.09 -2.39 8.07
C ASN A 162 -9.88 -2.60 7.17
N ALA A 163 -9.21 -1.52 6.76
CA ALA A 163 -8.02 -1.60 5.95
C ALA A 163 -7.07 -0.46 6.29
N GLY A 164 -5.80 -0.68 5.99
CA GLY A 164 -4.75 0.30 6.16
C GLY A 164 -3.44 -0.20 5.59
N GLU A 165 -2.36 0.38 6.08
CA GLU A 165 -0.99 -0.02 5.78
C GLU A 165 -0.29 -0.53 7.04
N LEU A 166 0.71 -1.39 6.85
CA LEU A 166 1.61 -1.82 7.92
C LEU A 166 3.05 -1.49 7.53
N ARG A 167 3.78 -0.85 8.44
CA ARG A 167 5.21 -0.58 8.31
C ARG A 167 5.94 -1.30 9.41
N CYS A 168 7.03 -1.99 9.07
CA CYS A 168 7.86 -2.69 10.05
C CYS A 168 9.34 -2.45 9.74
N TRP A 169 10.12 -2.02 10.73
CA TRP A 169 11.55 -1.76 10.57
C TRP A 169 12.38 -2.34 11.70
N ALA A 170 13.64 -2.64 11.39
CA ALA A 170 14.59 -3.15 12.36
C ALA A 170 15.03 -2.08 13.35
N ILE A 171 14.95 -2.40 14.63
CA ILE A 171 15.41 -1.57 15.75
C ILE A 171 16.48 -2.31 16.58
N ASN A 172 17.24 -1.54 17.36
CA ASN A 172 18.22 -2.08 18.29
C ASN A 172 17.54 -2.87 19.42
N ASN A 173 18.32 -3.61 20.19
CA ASN A 173 17.78 -4.45 21.27
C ASN A 173 17.12 -3.66 22.43
N ILE A 174 17.33 -2.34 22.48
CA ILE A 174 16.72 -1.44 23.48
C ILE A 174 15.38 -0.89 22.96
N GLY A 175 15.10 -1.06 21.66
CA GLY A 175 13.90 -0.57 20.98
C GLY A 175 13.87 0.92 20.73
N THR A 176 15.01 1.60 20.78
CA THR A 176 15.09 3.07 20.77
C THR A 176 15.64 3.65 19.47
N LYS A 177 16.31 2.84 18.65
CA LYS A 177 16.95 3.30 17.41
C LYS A 177 16.84 2.26 16.32
N GLU A 178 16.60 2.73 15.12
CA GLU A 178 16.63 2.00 13.87
C GLU A 178 18.05 1.53 13.58
N ILE A 179 18.17 0.36 12.99
CA ILE A 179 19.48 -0.24 12.71
C ILE A 179 19.61 -0.63 11.25
N HIS A 180 20.84 -0.62 10.77
CA HIS A 180 21.20 -1.16 9.47
C HIS A 180 21.12 -2.70 9.46
N HIS A 181 20.01 -3.25 8.95
CA HIS A 181 19.64 -4.68 8.95
C HIS A 181 18.92 -5.13 7.66
N ASN A 182 19.64 -5.23 6.54
CA ASN A 182 19.07 -5.54 5.22
C ASN A 182 18.77 -7.04 4.97
N HIS A 183 18.11 -7.69 5.91
CA HIS A 183 17.81 -9.13 5.89
C HIS A 183 16.32 -9.45 6.06
N LEU A 184 15.46 -8.43 6.06
CA LEU A 184 14.02 -8.62 6.19
C LEU A 184 13.37 -8.90 4.85
N MET A 185 12.39 -9.80 4.87
CA MET A 185 11.46 -10.06 3.77
C MET A 185 10.06 -10.18 4.35
N GLY A 186 9.06 -9.69 3.62
CA GLY A 186 7.67 -9.70 4.05
C GLY A 186 6.73 -10.11 2.94
N LYS A 187 5.67 -10.81 3.29
CA LYS A 187 4.60 -11.22 2.38
C LYS A 187 3.24 -11.07 3.07
N ALA A 188 2.24 -10.67 2.30
CA ALA A 188 0.86 -10.56 2.75
C ALA A 188 -0.03 -11.37 1.83
N THR A 189 -0.88 -12.19 2.44
CA THR A 189 -1.92 -12.97 1.76
C THR A 189 -3.27 -12.51 2.29
N ILE A 190 -4.06 -11.85 1.46
CA ILE A 190 -5.41 -11.43 1.80
C ILE A 190 -6.35 -12.57 1.43
N VAL A 191 -7.20 -12.96 2.37
CA VAL A 191 -8.17 -14.05 2.21
C VAL A 191 -9.57 -13.51 2.40
N THR A 192 -10.43 -13.70 1.40
CA THR A 192 -11.87 -13.45 1.51
C THR A 192 -12.56 -14.73 1.98
N PHE A 193 -13.15 -14.69 3.16
CA PHE A 193 -13.76 -15.85 3.80
C PHE A 193 -15.29 -15.85 3.69
N ALA A 194 -15.92 -14.68 3.61
CA ALA A 194 -17.35 -14.55 3.32
C ALA A 194 -17.55 -13.58 2.15
N PRO A 195 -18.49 -13.86 1.24
CA PRO A 195 -18.70 -13.02 0.08
C PRO A 195 -19.22 -11.65 0.51
N ASP A 196 -18.72 -10.56 -0.07
CA ASP A 196 -19.35 -9.25 0.08
C ASP A 196 -20.36 -9.02 -1.03
N SER A 197 -21.61 -9.42 -0.81
CA SER A 197 -22.67 -9.20 -1.80
C SER A 197 -23.14 -7.74 -1.90
N ALA A 198 -22.77 -6.87 -0.96
CA ALA A 198 -23.15 -5.46 -0.96
C ALA A 198 -22.14 -4.56 -1.69
N ALA A 199 -20.93 -5.07 -1.93
CA ALA A 199 -19.94 -4.39 -2.77
C ALA A 199 -20.46 -4.13 -4.19
N ALA A 200 -19.97 -3.05 -4.81
CA ALA A 200 -20.31 -2.70 -6.19
C ALA A 200 -19.93 -3.81 -7.20
N VAL A 201 -18.91 -4.61 -6.84
CA VAL A 201 -18.59 -5.89 -7.47
C VAL A 201 -18.53 -6.91 -6.33
N PRO A 202 -19.45 -7.89 -6.30
CA PRO A 202 -19.44 -8.91 -5.26
C PRO A 202 -18.12 -9.66 -5.23
N THR A 203 -17.59 -9.91 -4.04
CA THR A 203 -16.45 -10.81 -3.85
C THR A 203 -16.96 -12.20 -3.50
N ALA A 204 -16.31 -13.26 -3.98
CA ALA A 204 -16.65 -14.62 -3.57
C ALA A 204 -15.85 -15.04 -2.33
N ALA A 205 -16.44 -15.92 -1.53
CA ALA A 205 -15.71 -16.59 -0.45
C ALA A 205 -14.65 -17.56 -1.00
N GLY A 206 -13.62 -17.82 -0.20
CA GLY A 206 -12.54 -18.74 -0.52
C GLY A 206 -11.48 -18.17 -1.47
N GLN A 207 -11.55 -16.88 -1.78
CA GLN A 207 -10.52 -16.21 -2.58
C GLN A 207 -9.32 -15.87 -1.71
N ALA A 208 -8.13 -16.03 -2.27
CA ALA A 208 -6.90 -15.58 -1.66
C ALA A 208 -5.97 -15.00 -2.72
N HIS A 209 -5.34 -13.89 -2.39
CA HIS A 209 -4.37 -13.26 -3.26
C HIS A 209 -3.20 -12.72 -2.44
N GLU A 210 -2.06 -12.55 -3.10
CA GLU A 210 -0.80 -12.37 -2.41
C GLU A 210 0.04 -11.29 -3.05
N TYR A 211 0.80 -10.57 -2.22
CA TYR A 211 1.81 -9.63 -2.66
C TYR A 211 2.96 -9.55 -1.64
N ASN A 212 4.10 -9.04 -2.08
CA ASN A 212 5.27 -8.88 -1.22
C ASN A 212 5.27 -7.49 -0.56
N ALA A 213 5.86 -7.36 0.62
CA ALA A 213 6.14 -6.04 1.18
C ALA A 213 7.10 -5.28 0.27
N TRP A 214 6.93 -3.97 0.18
CA TRP A 214 7.96 -3.08 -0.33
C TRP A 214 9.10 -3.02 0.68
N ALA A 215 10.27 -3.48 0.29
CA ALA A 215 11.45 -3.50 1.14
C ALA A 215 12.37 -2.34 0.78
N PHE A 216 12.95 -1.70 1.81
CA PHE A 216 13.91 -0.60 1.68
C PHE A 216 15.18 -0.98 2.43
N GLN A 217 16.30 -1.01 1.72
CA GLN A 217 17.62 -1.19 2.32
C GLN A 217 17.99 0.07 3.09
N ALA A 218 18.50 -0.10 4.30
CA ALA A 218 19.20 0.95 5.01
C ALA A 218 20.67 0.97 4.58
N TYR A 219 21.34 2.10 4.76
CA TYR A 219 22.73 2.32 4.43
C TYR A 219 23.42 2.96 5.63
N TYR A 220 24.60 2.45 5.96
CA TYR A 220 25.41 3.04 7.00
C TYR A 220 26.24 4.20 6.43
N LYS A 221 26.20 5.37 7.09
CA LYS A 221 26.86 6.61 6.64
C LYS A 221 28.30 6.38 6.16
N GLY A 222 28.59 6.80 4.94
CA GLY A 222 29.91 6.67 4.32
C GLY A 222 30.20 5.29 3.73
N SER A 223 29.21 4.39 3.70
CA SER A 223 29.32 3.05 3.12
C SER A 223 28.21 2.80 2.11
N ASN A 224 28.58 2.37 0.92
CA ASN A 224 27.65 1.77 -0.04
C ASN A 224 27.42 0.28 0.26
N ASP A 225 27.98 -0.23 1.36
CA ASP A 225 27.87 -1.64 1.73
C ASP A 225 26.46 -1.94 2.23
N ILE A 226 25.78 -2.83 1.50
CA ILE A 226 24.47 -3.40 1.85
C ILE A 226 24.57 -4.41 3.00
N LYS A 227 25.78 -4.80 3.41
CA LYS A 227 25.97 -5.77 4.51
C LYS A 227 25.49 -5.18 5.82
N HIS A 228 24.55 -5.89 6.45
CA HIS A 228 24.07 -5.59 7.79
C HIS A 228 25.23 -5.38 8.78
N THR A 229 25.14 -4.29 9.55
CA THR A 229 26.12 -3.96 10.60
C THR A 229 25.51 -3.97 12.00
N SER A 230 24.18 -4.08 12.11
CA SER A 230 23.41 -3.86 13.35
C SER A 230 23.66 -2.49 14.00
N ARG A 231 24.31 -1.56 13.30
CA ARG A 231 24.64 -0.25 13.87
C ARG A 231 23.40 0.63 13.81
N PRO A 232 23.16 1.46 14.85
CA PRO A 232 22.15 2.50 14.81
C PRO A 232 22.36 3.39 13.60
N LEU A 233 21.26 3.79 12.98
CA LEU A 233 21.30 4.78 11.93
C LEU A 233 21.50 6.20 12.50
N PRO A 234 21.98 7.16 11.68
CA PRO A 234 22.37 8.49 12.15
C PRO A 234 21.23 9.34 12.71
N THR A 235 19.99 9.09 12.28
CA THR A 235 18.84 9.95 12.57
C THR A 235 17.74 9.18 13.31
N PRO A 236 17.87 8.94 14.63
CA PRO A 236 16.86 8.20 15.39
C PRO A 236 15.47 8.84 15.30
N GLY A 237 14.43 8.01 15.18
CA GLY A 237 13.04 8.49 15.07
C GLY A 237 12.62 8.88 13.66
N GLN A 238 13.48 8.65 12.67
CA GLN A 238 13.30 9.11 11.29
C GLN A 238 13.84 8.07 10.29
N LEU A 239 12.97 7.60 9.40
CA LEU A 239 13.34 6.73 8.28
C LEU A 239 13.43 7.57 7.01
N ASP A 240 14.65 8.02 6.67
CA ASP A 240 14.90 8.85 5.49
C ASP A 240 15.04 8.00 4.21
N LEU A 241 13.97 7.96 3.43
CA LEU A 241 13.86 7.26 2.14
C LEU A 241 14.37 8.16 1.00
N ASP A 242 15.60 8.66 1.16
CA ASP A 242 16.24 9.66 0.30
C ASP A 242 17.35 9.10 -0.60
N GLY A 243 17.62 7.79 -0.50
CA GLY A 243 18.72 7.11 -1.19
C GLY A 243 20.06 7.21 -0.46
N LYS A 244 20.15 7.87 0.71
CA LYS A 244 21.37 8.00 1.52
C LYS A 244 21.32 7.18 2.79
N GLU A 245 20.23 7.25 3.56
CA GLU A 245 20.05 6.45 4.78
C GLU A 245 19.20 5.22 4.52
N TYR A 246 18.12 5.35 3.74
CA TYR A 246 17.42 4.24 3.14
C TYR A 246 17.37 4.37 1.62
N ASP A 247 16.95 3.30 0.95
CA ASP A 247 16.53 3.35 -0.45
C ASP A 247 15.53 4.50 -0.70
N LEU A 248 15.64 5.10 -1.87
CA LEU A 248 14.71 6.13 -2.32
C LEU A 248 13.32 5.51 -2.52
N CYS A 249 12.29 6.19 -2.01
CA CYS A 249 10.91 5.81 -2.33
C CYS A 249 10.50 6.25 -3.74
N PRO A 250 9.74 5.44 -4.50
CA PRO A 250 9.31 5.81 -5.85
C PRO A 250 8.56 7.14 -5.90
N SER A 251 8.87 7.96 -6.90
CA SER A 251 8.17 9.23 -7.14
C SER A 251 6.93 9.06 -8.02
N ALA A 252 6.73 7.88 -8.59
CA ALA A 252 5.53 7.50 -9.33
C ALA A 252 5.39 5.98 -9.32
N LEU A 253 4.16 5.51 -9.53
CA LEU A 253 3.87 4.08 -9.68
C LEU A 253 3.22 3.80 -11.02
N VAL A 254 3.51 2.62 -11.57
CA VAL A 254 2.88 2.09 -12.79
C VAL A 254 2.13 0.82 -12.46
N GLY A 255 0.91 0.71 -12.96
CA GLY A 255 0.07 -0.48 -12.85
C GLY A 255 -0.54 -0.86 -14.18
N GLN A 256 -0.76 -2.17 -14.38
CA GLN A 256 -1.52 -2.72 -15.51
C GLN A 256 -2.86 -3.22 -15.00
N PHE A 257 -3.92 -2.93 -15.75
CA PHE A 257 -5.28 -3.22 -15.32
C PHE A 257 -6.19 -3.62 -16.46
N MET A 258 -7.30 -4.26 -16.09
CA MET A 258 -8.40 -4.55 -16.99
C MET A 258 -9.46 -3.46 -16.85
N PRO A 259 -9.85 -2.75 -17.92
CA PRO A 259 -10.82 -1.68 -17.82
C PRO A 259 -12.12 -2.15 -17.17
N ALA A 260 -12.59 -1.40 -16.19
CA ALA A 260 -13.74 -1.79 -15.40
C ALA A 260 -15.01 -1.89 -16.23
N ARG A 261 -15.93 -2.74 -15.77
CA ARG A 261 -17.21 -3.07 -16.44
C ARG A 261 -17.04 -3.73 -17.80
N LYS A 262 -15.82 -4.15 -18.18
CA LYS A 262 -15.65 -5.13 -19.24
C LYS A 262 -16.13 -6.47 -18.69
N THR A 263 -16.86 -7.21 -19.52
CA THR A 263 -17.24 -8.58 -19.19
C THR A 263 -16.23 -9.55 -19.76
N ILE A 264 -15.76 -10.48 -18.93
CA ILE A 264 -15.00 -11.66 -19.35
C ILE A 264 -15.91 -12.85 -19.04
N GLY A 265 -16.43 -13.49 -20.08
CA GLY A 265 -17.60 -14.36 -19.91
C GLY A 265 -18.77 -13.56 -19.34
N ASN A 266 -19.31 -14.00 -18.19
CA ASN A 266 -20.40 -13.32 -17.48
C ASN A 266 -19.94 -12.40 -16.36
N GLU A 267 -18.63 -12.35 -16.10
CA GLU A 267 -18.06 -11.68 -14.94
C GLU A 267 -17.57 -10.28 -15.26
N LYS A 268 -17.79 -9.34 -14.32
CA LYS A 268 -17.32 -7.96 -14.45
C LYS A 268 -15.91 -7.81 -13.90
N THR A 269 -15.07 -7.10 -14.63
CA THR A 269 -13.73 -6.73 -14.18
C THR A 269 -13.75 -5.53 -13.22
N ARG A 270 -12.84 -5.56 -12.25
CA ARG A 270 -12.54 -4.49 -11.31
C ARG A 270 -11.05 -4.43 -11.05
N THR A 271 -10.55 -3.23 -10.83
CA THR A 271 -9.18 -3.04 -10.34
C THR A 271 -9.22 -2.12 -9.14
N GLN A 272 -8.72 -2.64 -8.02
CA GLN A 272 -8.47 -1.87 -6.82
C GLN A 272 -6.99 -1.53 -6.72
N ILE A 273 -6.70 -0.38 -6.12
CA ILE A 273 -5.35 -0.01 -5.72
C ILE A 273 -5.36 0.39 -4.26
N SER A 274 -4.26 0.11 -3.59
CA SER A 274 -3.97 0.65 -2.26
C SER A 274 -2.59 1.28 -2.31
N ILE A 275 -2.51 2.53 -1.88
CA ILE A 275 -1.31 3.37 -1.93
C ILE A 275 -1.00 3.87 -0.52
N ALA A 276 0.28 3.81 -0.19
CA ALA A 276 0.88 4.21 1.06
C ALA A 276 1.85 5.36 0.81
N ASN A 277 1.82 6.35 1.70
CA ASN A 277 2.61 7.57 1.61
C ASN A 277 4.01 7.36 2.21
N CYS A 278 5.09 7.57 1.45
CA CYS A 278 6.44 7.44 2.02
C CYS A 278 6.87 8.62 2.92
N HIS A 279 6.03 9.64 3.04
CA HIS A 279 6.25 10.83 3.86
C HIS A 279 5.13 10.92 4.91
N ASP A 280 5.34 10.26 6.05
CA ASP A 280 4.33 10.11 7.10
C ASP A 280 4.90 10.36 8.49
N GLU A 281 4.09 10.95 9.35
CA GLU A 281 4.35 11.04 10.78
C GLU A 281 3.45 10.05 11.53
N LEU A 282 4.07 9.03 12.12
CA LEU A 282 3.43 7.96 12.89
C LEU A 282 3.51 8.21 14.41
N THR A 283 3.64 9.48 14.80
CA THR A 283 3.64 9.92 16.21
C THR A 283 2.19 10.10 16.68
N GLN A 284 1.96 10.22 18.00
CA GLN A 284 0.60 10.32 18.54
C GLN A 284 -0.17 11.51 18.00
N ASP A 285 0.54 12.62 17.83
CA ASP A 285 -0.01 13.90 17.40
C ASP A 285 0.50 14.28 16.00
N GLY A 286 0.87 13.28 15.18
CA GLY A 286 1.46 13.49 13.87
C GLY A 286 0.53 14.19 12.88
N ASP A 287 1.06 15.17 12.15
CA ASP A 287 0.30 15.85 11.10
C ASP A 287 0.06 14.90 9.91
N ALA A 288 -1.18 14.84 9.41
CA ALA A 288 -1.48 14.07 8.22
C ALA A 288 -0.97 14.79 6.96
N HIS A 289 -0.02 14.18 6.26
CA HIS A 289 0.43 14.68 4.97
C HIS A 289 -0.62 14.38 3.89
N ILE A 290 -1.14 15.43 3.26
CA ILE A 290 -2.16 15.32 2.21
C ILE A 290 -1.49 15.46 0.85
N THR A 291 -1.62 14.42 0.03
CA THR A 291 -1.04 14.37 -1.32
C THR A 291 -2.13 14.18 -2.38
N ASN A 292 -1.97 14.88 -3.51
CA ASN A 292 -2.82 14.69 -4.68
C ASN A 292 -2.20 13.69 -5.65
N LEU A 293 -2.86 12.56 -5.83
CA LEU A 293 -2.52 11.49 -6.76
C LEU A 293 -3.08 11.82 -8.15
N ASN A 294 -2.23 12.10 -9.13
CA ASN A 294 -2.68 12.31 -10.52
C ASN A 294 -2.46 11.05 -11.35
N TYR A 295 -3.51 10.61 -12.03
CA TYR A 295 -3.50 9.45 -12.89
C TYR A 295 -3.39 9.88 -14.36
N THR A 296 -2.43 9.27 -15.05
CA THR A 296 -2.38 9.24 -16.51
C THR A 296 -2.62 7.82 -16.98
N VAL A 297 -3.65 7.61 -17.79
CA VAL A 297 -4.06 6.28 -18.28
C VAL A 297 -3.71 6.17 -19.75
N TYR A 298 -3.25 5.00 -20.16
CA TYR A 298 -2.96 4.66 -21.53
C TYR A 298 -3.70 3.37 -21.89
N ASN A 299 -4.44 3.39 -22.99
CA ASN A 299 -5.06 2.16 -23.51
C ASN A 299 -4.03 1.32 -24.27
N ALA A 300 -4.43 0.13 -24.75
CA ALA A 300 -3.53 -0.76 -25.50
C ALA A 300 -3.01 -0.19 -26.83
N ASN A 301 -3.60 0.92 -27.32
CA ASN A 301 -3.18 1.63 -28.53
C ASN A 301 -2.34 2.88 -28.20
N GLU A 302 -1.83 2.98 -26.96
CA GLU A 302 -1.04 4.12 -26.46
C GLU A 302 -1.77 5.48 -26.46
N VAL A 303 -3.11 5.47 -26.57
CA VAL A 303 -3.90 6.70 -26.44
C VAL A 303 -3.91 7.13 -24.98
N LYS A 304 -3.46 8.36 -24.74
CA LYS A 304 -3.33 8.97 -23.41
C LYS A 304 -4.64 9.62 -22.96
N PHE A 305 -5.01 9.35 -21.71
CA PHE A 305 -6.11 9.99 -20.98
C PHE A 305 -5.57 10.60 -19.69
N SER A 306 -5.84 11.87 -19.43
CA SER A 306 -5.32 12.62 -18.28
C SER A 306 -6.42 13.41 -17.58
N GLY A 307 -6.16 13.85 -16.34
CA GLY A 307 -7.08 14.69 -15.56
C GLY A 307 -7.80 13.94 -14.43
N SER A 308 -7.69 12.61 -14.38
CA SER A 308 -8.11 11.82 -13.22
C SER A 308 -7.16 12.08 -12.06
N HIS A 309 -7.70 12.45 -10.90
CA HIS A 309 -6.91 12.71 -9.71
C HIS A 309 -7.69 12.39 -8.43
N GLU A 310 -6.96 12.21 -7.34
CA GLU A 310 -7.52 11.94 -6.03
C GLU A 310 -6.66 12.47 -4.89
N CYS A 311 -7.28 12.81 -3.76
CA CYS A 311 -6.58 13.19 -2.55
C CYS A 311 -6.41 12.00 -1.59
N MET A 312 -5.20 11.85 -1.08
CA MET A 312 -4.77 10.82 -0.13
C MET A 312 -4.13 11.48 1.10
N GLY A 313 -4.23 10.84 2.27
CA GLY A 313 -3.46 11.20 3.47
C GLY A 313 -2.21 10.33 3.61
N ALA A 314 -2.05 9.65 4.74
CA ALA A 314 -1.07 8.59 4.91
C ALA A 314 -1.34 7.35 4.03
N TRP A 315 -2.62 7.00 3.84
CA TRP A 315 -3.06 5.83 3.09
C TRP A 315 -4.28 6.14 2.23
N TYR A 316 -4.45 5.38 1.15
CA TYR A 316 -5.62 5.45 0.27
C TYR A 316 -5.89 4.12 -0.40
N GLU A 317 -7.16 3.73 -0.46
CA GLU A 317 -7.66 2.67 -1.33
C GLU A 317 -8.76 3.19 -2.25
N SER A 318 -8.81 2.67 -3.48
CA SER A 318 -9.99 2.84 -4.33
C SER A 318 -10.16 1.79 -5.41
N ASP A 319 -11.41 1.62 -5.83
CA ASP A 319 -11.79 1.02 -7.09
C ASP A 319 -11.68 2.04 -8.24
N LEU A 320 -10.69 1.84 -9.10
CA LEU A 320 -10.37 2.75 -10.20
C LEU A 320 -11.55 2.94 -11.16
N GLY A 321 -12.33 1.88 -11.40
CA GLY A 321 -13.46 1.89 -12.33
C GLY A 321 -14.69 2.63 -11.82
N ALA A 322 -14.87 2.64 -10.50
CA ALA A 322 -15.94 3.38 -9.83
C ALA A 322 -15.59 4.86 -9.68
N ALA A 323 -14.34 5.16 -9.31
CA ALA A 323 -13.89 6.51 -9.04
C ALA A 323 -13.60 7.33 -10.32
N PHE A 324 -13.10 6.69 -11.38
CA PHE A 324 -12.53 7.40 -12.53
C PHE A 324 -13.06 6.92 -13.88
N PRO A 325 -13.74 7.78 -14.67
CA PRO A 325 -14.24 7.42 -15.99
C PRO A 325 -13.18 6.91 -16.96
N HIS A 326 -11.93 7.38 -16.84
CA HIS A 326 -10.80 6.98 -17.69
C HIS A 326 -10.32 5.55 -17.45
N PHE A 327 -10.79 4.85 -16.42
CA PHE A 327 -10.46 3.45 -16.15
C PHE A 327 -11.55 2.48 -16.61
N THR A 328 -12.57 2.97 -17.31
CA THR A 328 -13.69 2.15 -17.78
C THR A 328 -13.50 1.71 -19.23
N TYR A 329 -14.01 0.52 -19.56
CA TYR A 329 -14.01 0.03 -20.94
C TYR A 329 -14.74 0.99 -21.89
N LYS A 330 -15.79 1.67 -21.40
CA LYS A 330 -16.55 2.68 -22.16
C LYS A 330 -15.64 3.76 -22.73
N THR A 331 -14.64 4.20 -21.98
CA THR A 331 -13.68 5.24 -22.38
C THR A 331 -12.52 4.66 -23.18
N LEU A 332 -11.91 3.57 -22.68
CA LEU A 332 -10.64 3.07 -23.20
C LEU A 332 -10.76 2.30 -24.51
N LYS A 333 -11.88 1.60 -24.72
CA LYS A 333 -12.18 0.75 -25.89
C LYS A 333 -11.14 -0.36 -26.15
N THR A 334 -10.38 -0.75 -25.13
CA THR A 334 -9.41 -1.86 -25.18
C THR A 334 -9.60 -2.76 -23.97
N ASP A 335 -9.14 -4.01 -24.05
CA ASP A 335 -9.29 -5.00 -22.96
C ASP A 335 -8.17 -4.94 -21.92
N SER A 336 -7.07 -4.27 -22.25
CA SER A 336 -5.97 -3.96 -21.35
C SER A 336 -5.60 -2.49 -21.41
N ALA A 337 -5.06 -1.99 -20.31
CA ALA A 337 -4.56 -0.63 -20.18
C ALA A 337 -3.50 -0.59 -19.08
N TYR A 338 -2.75 0.50 -19.02
CA TYR A 338 -1.87 0.80 -17.91
C TYR A 338 -2.06 2.23 -17.43
N PHE A 339 -1.70 2.50 -16.19
CA PHE A 339 -1.73 3.83 -15.63
C PHE A 339 -0.39 4.18 -14.99
N VAL A 340 -0.12 5.48 -14.95
CA VAL A 340 0.94 6.06 -14.13
C VAL A 340 0.27 6.98 -13.11
N VAL A 341 0.50 6.72 -11.83
CA VAL A 341 0.05 7.60 -10.74
C VAL A 341 1.23 8.41 -10.23
N ARG A 342 1.05 9.74 -10.18
CA ARG A 342 2.05 10.70 -9.71
C ARG A 342 1.52 11.54 -8.56
N PRO A 343 2.11 11.44 -7.36
CA PRO A 343 1.84 12.35 -6.25
C PRO A 343 2.30 13.77 -6.57
N THR A 344 1.51 14.76 -6.15
CA THR A 344 1.77 16.19 -6.31
C THR A 344 1.21 16.95 -5.12
N ALA A 345 1.80 18.11 -4.81
CA ALA A 345 1.15 19.08 -3.95
C ALA A 345 0.00 19.75 -4.73
N SER A 346 -1.21 19.77 -4.17
CA SER A 346 -2.34 20.48 -4.77
C SER A 346 -3.32 21.04 -3.76
N ARG A 347 -3.58 22.34 -3.84
CA ARG A 347 -4.61 23.03 -3.05
C ARG A 347 -6.03 22.52 -3.30
N LEU A 348 -6.24 21.74 -4.37
CA LEU A 348 -7.51 21.08 -4.64
C LEU A 348 -7.92 20.16 -3.48
N CYS A 349 -6.96 19.52 -2.81
CA CYS A 349 -7.24 18.67 -1.65
C CYS A 349 -7.73 19.43 -0.42
N ASN A 350 -7.58 20.76 -0.39
CA ASN A 350 -8.09 21.62 0.68
C ASN A 350 -9.36 22.40 0.33
N LYS A 351 -9.84 22.39 -0.92
CA LYS A 351 -10.98 23.23 -1.36
C LYS A 351 -12.32 22.81 -0.74
N GLY A 352 -12.77 23.46 0.33
CA GLY A 352 -14.11 23.27 0.91
C GLY A 352 -14.12 22.89 2.39
N SER A 353 -12.95 22.58 2.97
CA SER A 353 -12.76 22.55 4.42
C SER A 353 -12.49 23.98 4.90
N GLN A 354 -13.49 24.67 5.46
CA GLN A 354 -13.30 26.05 5.94
C GLN A 354 -12.47 26.12 7.23
N THR A 355 -12.25 24.99 7.91
CA THR A 355 -11.08 24.75 8.76
C THR A 355 -9.96 24.25 7.86
N ALA A 356 -9.29 25.17 7.17
CA ALA A 356 -8.22 24.85 6.24
C ALA A 356 -7.18 23.96 6.93
N ALA A 357 -6.68 22.94 6.24
CA ALA A 357 -5.37 22.40 6.62
C ALA A 357 -4.43 23.57 6.40
N MET A 358 -3.43 23.68 7.26
CA MET A 358 -2.41 24.67 6.99
C MET A 358 -1.84 24.32 5.60
N GLU A 359 -1.59 25.31 4.75
CA GLU A 359 -1.03 25.04 3.41
C GLU A 359 0.27 24.21 3.49
N LYS A 360 0.91 24.14 4.67
CA LYS A 360 2.03 23.25 5.01
C LYS A 360 1.72 21.75 4.87
N ASP A 361 0.48 21.31 5.05
CA ASP A 361 0.13 19.87 5.07
C ASP A 361 -0.03 19.30 3.65
N ILE A 362 -0.06 20.17 2.63
CA ILE A 362 -0.18 19.76 1.22
C ILE A 362 1.21 19.63 0.62
N GLU A 363 1.62 18.39 0.38
CA GLU A 363 2.96 18.13 -0.15
C GLU A 363 2.91 17.08 -1.26
N ALA A 364 3.88 17.17 -2.18
CA ALA A 364 4.17 16.08 -3.08
C ALA A 364 4.95 15.05 -2.27
N SER A 365 4.40 13.85 -2.13
CA SER A 365 5.11 12.76 -1.47
C SER A 365 5.69 11.78 -2.47
N SER A 366 6.52 10.84 -2.01
CA SER A 366 6.81 9.59 -2.70
C SER A 366 5.82 8.52 -2.24
N ILE A 367 5.61 7.47 -3.02
CA ILE A 367 4.53 6.49 -2.76
C ILE A 367 4.96 5.06 -3.07
N VAL A 368 4.34 4.12 -2.37
CA VAL A 368 4.36 2.69 -2.69
C VAL A 368 2.94 2.16 -2.78
N GLY A 369 2.74 1.04 -3.46
CA GLY A 369 1.38 0.53 -3.62
C GLY A 369 1.29 -0.88 -4.15
N VAL A 370 0.07 -1.41 -4.05
CA VAL A 370 -0.34 -2.70 -4.56
C VAL A 370 -1.61 -2.50 -5.39
N GLN A 371 -1.79 -3.32 -6.41
CA GLN A 371 -3.03 -3.43 -7.16
C GLN A 371 -3.64 -4.82 -6.99
N VAL A 372 -4.96 -4.88 -6.98
CA VAL A 372 -5.76 -6.10 -7.01
C VAL A 372 -6.61 -6.07 -8.27
N ASN A 373 -6.46 -7.06 -9.14
CA ASN A 373 -7.33 -7.27 -10.29
C ASN A 373 -8.33 -8.38 -9.96
N ASP A 374 -9.61 -8.05 -10.12
CA ASP A 374 -10.73 -8.92 -9.80
C ASP A 374 -11.59 -9.15 -11.05
N ILE A 375 -11.98 -10.42 -11.28
CA ILE A 375 -12.92 -10.84 -12.31
C ILE A 375 -14.10 -11.53 -11.63
N GLY A 376 -15.21 -10.80 -11.46
CA GLY A 376 -16.49 -11.32 -10.97
C GLY A 376 -16.51 -11.78 -9.51
N GLY A 377 -15.51 -11.39 -8.72
CA GLY A 377 -15.26 -11.94 -7.39
C GLY A 377 -14.74 -13.37 -7.40
N VAL A 378 -14.64 -14.01 -8.57
CA VAL A 378 -14.26 -15.43 -8.72
C VAL A 378 -12.75 -15.60 -8.87
N TYR A 379 -12.08 -14.59 -9.43
CA TYR A 379 -10.63 -14.61 -9.61
C TYR A 379 -10.06 -13.28 -9.14
N GLN A 380 -9.16 -13.36 -8.15
CA GLN A 380 -8.40 -12.22 -7.68
C GLN A 380 -6.91 -12.47 -7.84
N THR A 381 -6.20 -11.45 -8.29
CA THR A 381 -4.74 -11.45 -8.36
C THR A 381 -4.22 -10.14 -7.82
N SER A 382 -3.12 -10.21 -7.09
CA SER A 382 -2.46 -9.03 -6.56
C SER A 382 -1.04 -8.94 -7.03
N SER A 383 -0.59 -7.70 -7.21
CA SER A 383 0.79 -7.43 -7.61
C SER A 383 1.19 -6.07 -7.06
N ASN A 384 2.43 -5.97 -6.58
CA ASN A 384 3.03 -4.67 -6.30
C ASN A 384 3.01 -3.81 -7.56
N LEU A 385 2.73 -2.53 -7.40
CA LEU A 385 2.91 -1.57 -8.48
C LEU A 385 4.40 -1.41 -8.80
N VAL A 386 4.74 -1.02 -10.02
CA VAL A 386 6.13 -0.81 -10.42
C VAL A 386 6.54 0.62 -10.07
N GLY A 387 7.56 0.75 -9.23
CA GLY A 387 8.12 2.04 -8.84
C GLY A 387 8.94 2.68 -9.95
N LEU A 388 8.74 3.97 -10.20
CA LEU A 388 9.59 4.78 -11.06
C LEU A 388 10.44 5.73 -10.21
N GLY A 389 11.73 5.82 -10.53
CA GLY A 389 12.63 6.79 -9.93
C GLY A 389 12.46 8.19 -10.51
N GLY A 390 13.03 9.19 -9.82
CA GLY A 390 13.03 10.60 -10.24
C GLY A 390 13.89 10.84 -11.49
N GLY A 391 13.36 10.51 -12.67
CA GLY A 391 14.03 10.67 -13.97
C GLY A 391 13.25 11.47 -15.01
N SER A 392 12.10 12.06 -14.67
CA SER A 392 11.34 12.92 -15.59
C SER A 392 10.69 14.09 -14.84
N ASP A 393 11.39 15.25 -14.84
CA ASP A 393 11.00 16.61 -14.43
C ASP A 393 10.28 16.78 -13.06
N THR A 394 10.81 17.46 -12.03
CA THR A 394 11.77 18.57 -11.95
C THR A 394 12.60 18.54 -10.64
N LEU A 395 13.93 18.66 -10.82
CA LEU A 395 15.05 18.99 -9.93
C LEU A 395 15.26 18.33 -8.54
N HIS A 396 14.25 17.93 -7.76
CA HIS A 396 14.48 17.21 -6.51
C HIS A 396 13.25 16.31 -6.23
N PRO A 397 13.31 14.98 -6.40
CA PRO A 397 12.21 14.14 -5.93
C PRO A 397 12.05 14.39 -4.43
N PRO A 398 10.84 14.59 -3.90
CA PRO A 398 10.64 14.67 -2.47
C PRO A 398 11.11 13.36 -1.86
N ALA A 399 12.16 13.43 -1.05
CA ALA A 399 12.61 12.30 -0.27
C ALA A 399 11.46 11.83 0.63
N GLY A 400 11.16 10.54 0.62
CA GLY A 400 10.26 9.98 1.61
C GLY A 400 10.91 10.12 3.00
N LYS A 401 10.09 10.32 4.01
CA LYS A 401 10.52 10.45 5.40
C LYS A 401 9.42 9.92 6.31
N ILE A 402 9.74 8.93 7.13
CA ILE A 402 8.79 8.42 8.12
C ILE A 402 9.25 8.83 9.50
N LEU A 403 8.46 9.62 10.20
CA LEU A 403 8.69 10.02 11.59
C LEU A 403 7.95 9.09 12.54
N TRP A 404 8.55 8.76 13.68
CA TRP A 404 7.93 7.91 14.70
C TRP A 404 8.47 8.23 16.10
N GLU A 405 7.76 7.76 17.13
CA GLU A 405 8.16 7.95 18.52
C GLU A 405 9.01 6.79 19.06
N PRO A 406 10.27 7.03 19.47
CA PRO A 406 11.11 6.00 20.06
C PRO A 406 10.65 5.58 21.47
N GLY A 407 9.81 4.55 21.53
CA GLY A 407 9.67 3.67 22.69
C GLY A 407 8.35 3.73 23.47
N TYR A 408 7.99 2.57 24.03
CA TYR A 408 6.84 2.23 24.86
C TYR A 408 6.87 2.84 26.28
N GLY A 409 6.99 4.16 26.40
CA GLY A 409 7.01 4.84 27.70
C GLY A 409 5.64 4.93 28.40
N ASP A 410 4.55 5.11 27.65
CA ASP A 410 3.27 5.55 28.25
C ASP A 410 2.00 5.05 27.56
N MET A 411 2.04 3.98 26.75
CA MET A 411 0.82 3.39 26.13
C MET A 411 -0.08 2.62 27.12
N GLY A 412 -0.13 3.02 28.40
CA GLY A 412 -0.83 2.31 29.47
C GLY A 412 -1.44 3.18 30.56
N LYS A 413 -1.61 4.49 30.35
CA LYS A 413 -2.36 5.34 31.29
C LYS A 413 -3.37 6.22 30.55
N LYS A 414 -4.58 5.69 30.39
CA LYS A 414 -5.80 6.50 30.49
C LYS A 414 -6.40 6.28 31.86
#